data_AF-A0A8S3WWF1-F1
#
_entry.id   AF-A0A8S3WWF1-F1
#
_cell.length_a   1.000
_cell.length_b   1.000
_cell.length_c   1.000
_cell.angle_alpha   90.00
_cell.angle_beta   90.00
_cell.angle_gamma   90.00
#
_symmetry.space_group_name_H-M   'P 1'
#
loop_
_entity.id
_entity.type
_entity.pdbx_description
1 polymer ?
#
loop_
_entity_poly.entity_id
_entity_poly.type
_entity_poly.pdbx_seq_one_letter_code
_entity_poly.pdbx_strand_id
1 'polypeptide(L)'
;MNSNALRAKGGEIGGFAYRERMHRLFAELEPSVTVTEQNLADRVRYILRSNTFNVTELERLRREAVPSSDENATAEHAAPQLAEHPANVDAAVNIPVLVDSKDDGTVAQELELEKMRSTLDEAILETRSTPLENRSRLTRIALSKRNRAIVRALNPMLVTYLEASRDLYETDSILYGAALAVCRIIGAKLSTAGRTTG
;
A
#
# COMPACT_ATOMS: atom_id res chain seq x y z
N MET A 1 35.24 -29.21 33.27
CA MET A 1 35.16 -28.84 31.84
C MET A 1 33.70 -28.57 31.53
N ASN A 2 33.39 -27.31 31.21
CA ASN A 2 32.04 -26.73 31.26
C ASN A 2 31.23 -27.02 29.99
N SER A 3 30.14 -27.78 30.13
CA SER A 3 29.10 -28.00 29.12
C SER A 3 27.98 -26.97 29.30
N ASN A 4 28.27 -25.68 29.14
CA ASN A 4 27.28 -24.60 29.32
C ASN A 4 27.55 -23.39 28.41
N ALA A 5 27.76 -23.62 27.11
CA ALA A 5 28.12 -22.57 26.15
C ALA A 5 27.15 -22.34 24.98
N LEU A 6 26.01 -23.06 24.90
CA LEU A 6 25.07 -22.89 23.77
C LEU A 6 23.62 -22.61 24.18
N ARG A 7 23.37 -22.35 25.47
CA ARG A 7 22.07 -21.86 25.96
C ARG A 7 22.15 -20.39 26.37
N ALA A 8 22.51 -19.54 25.41
CA ALA A 8 22.31 -18.09 25.53
C ALA A 8 22.23 -17.47 24.13
N LYS A 9 21.09 -16.84 23.85
CA LYS A 9 20.75 -15.87 22.78
C LYS A 9 19.45 -16.16 22.01
N GLY A 10 18.43 -16.62 22.73
CA GLY A 10 17.05 -16.24 22.44
C GLY A 10 16.72 -14.93 23.16
N GLY A 11 17.23 -13.80 22.65
CA GLY A 11 17.00 -12.48 23.25
C GLY A 11 17.77 -11.37 22.52
N GLU A 12 17.02 -10.42 21.95
CA GLU A 12 17.42 -9.01 21.75
C GLU A 12 18.43 -8.60 20.66
N ILE A 13 18.74 -9.44 19.65
CA ILE A 13 19.56 -9.00 18.49
C ILE A 13 18.73 -8.72 17.22
N GLY A 14 17.46 -9.12 17.17
CA GLY A 14 16.73 -9.26 15.90
C GLY A 14 16.17 -7.97 15.26
N GLY A 15 16.02 -6.89 16.01
CA GLY A 15 15.29 -5.70 15.52
C GLY A 15 16.14 -4.74 14.68
N PHE A 16 17.27 -4.27 15.22
CA PHE A 16 18.12 -3.27 14.56
C PHE A 16 18.92 -3.87 13.40
N ALA A 17 19.53 -5.04 13.59
CA ALA A 17 20.26 -5.75 12.53
C ALA A 17 19.35 -6.15 11.34
N TYR A 18 18.06 -6.34 11.57
CA TYR A 18 17.09 -6.57 10.50
C TYR A 18 16.80 -5.29 9.71
N ARG A 19 16.57 -4.16 10.39
CA ARG A 19 16.31 -2.87 9.74
C ARG A 19 17.49 -2.37 8.91
N GLU A 20 18.69 -2.47 9.45
CA GLU A 20 19.94 -2.08 8.77
C GLU A 20 20.16 -2.92 7.51
N ARG A 21 19.96 -4.26 7.60
CA ARG A 21 20.05 -5.14 6.44
C ARG A 21 19.01 -4.82 5.37
N MET A 22 17.76 -4.58 5.76
CA MET A 22 16.71 -4.20 4.80
C MET A 22 17.03 -2.87 4.11
N HIS A 23 17.52 -1.88 4.87
CA HIS A 23 17.88 -0.59 4.32
C HIS A 23 19.04 -0.68 3.33
N ARG A 24 20.08 -1.46 3.66
CA ARG A 24 21.20 -1.74 2.75
C ARG A 24 20.74 -2.38 1.45
N LEU A 25 19.96 -3.46 1.53
CA LEU A 25 19.41 -4.13 0.34
C LEU A 25 18.52 -3.19 -0.48
N PHE A 26 17.71 -2.35 0.19
CA PHE A 26 16.88 -1.37 -0.49
C PHE A 26 17.73 -0.32 -1.22
N ALA A 27 18.80 0.18 -0.60
CA ALA A 27 19.70 1.15 -1.22
C ALA A 27 20.49 0.56 -2.41
N GLU A 28 20.78 -0.75 -2.37
CA GLU A 28 21.40 -1.47 -3.49
C GLU A 28 20.43 -1.66 -4.67
N LEU A 29 19.17 -2.00 -4.39
CA LEU A 29 18.14 -2.24 -5.41
C LEU A 29 17.56 -0.94 -6.00
N GLU A 30 17.36 0.08 -5.17
CA GLU A 30 16.70 1.33 -5.53
C GLU A 30 17.53 2.55 -5.07
N PRO A 31 18.72 2.78 -5.66
CA PRO A 31 19.65 3.84 -5.24
C PRO A 31 19.10 5.26 -5.48
N SER A 32 18.10 5.42 -6.34
CA SER A 32 17.41 6.68 -6.61
C SER A 32 16.50 7.13 -5.47
N VAL A 33 16.07 6.20 -4.60
CA VAL A 33 15.06 6.46 -3.57
C VAL A 33 15.70 6.63 -2.19
N THR A 34 15.75 7.86 -1.71
CA THR A 34 16.28 8.16 -0.37
C THR A 34 15.24 7.87 0.72
N VAL A 35 15.41 6.78 1.46
CA VAL A 35 14.58 6.43 2.64
C VAL A 35 15.45 6.16 3.86
N THR A 36 14.94 6.44 5.06
CA THR A 36 15.61 6.09 6.32
C THR A 36 15.27 4.66 6.73
N GLU A 37 16.15 4.01 7.49
CA GLU A 37 15.92 2.68 8.07
C GLU A 37 14.58 2.60 8.82
N GLN A 38 14.29 3.64 9.62
CA GLN A 38 13.05 3.73 10.39
C GLN A 38 11.82 3.80 9.48
N ASN A 39 11.88 4.57 8.39
CA ASN A 39 10.77 4.69 7.46
C ASN A 39 10.47 3.35 6.78
N LEU A 40 11.52 2.65 6.33
CA LEU A 40 11.39 1.33 5.70
C LEU A 40 10.80 0.31 6.68
N ALA A 41 11.32 0.28 7.92
CA ALA A 41 10.83 -0.61 8.97
C ALA A 41 9.34 -0.37 9.29
N ASP A 42 8.91 0.88 9.34
CA ASP A 42 7.52 1.23 9.66
C ASP A 42 6.58 0.86 8.50
N ARG A 43 7.02 1.00 7.24
CA ARG A 43 6.27 0.50 6.07
C ARG A 43 6.08 -1.01 6.12
N VAL A 44 7.14 -1.77 6.40
CA VAL A 44 7.05 -3.24 6.53
C VAL A 44 6.10 -3.65 7.65
N ARG A 45 6.20 -3.01 8.83
CA ARG A 45 5.26 -3.25 9.93
C ARG A 45 3.82 -2.90 9.58
N TYR A 46 3.62 -1.85 8.79
CA TYR A 46 2.28 -1.49 8.34
C TYR A 46 1.71 -2.60 7.46
N ILE A 47 2.45 -3.02 6.43
CA ILE A 47 2.05 -4.11 5.51
C ILE A 47 1.72 -5.40 6.27
N LEU A 48 2.56 -5.81 7.23
CA LEU A 48 2.33 -7.02 8.01
C LEU A 48 1.13 -6.93 8.96
N ARG A 49 0.75 -5.72 9.39
CA ARG A 49 -0.39 -5.51 10.31
C ARG A 49 -1.69 -5.18 9.60
N SER A 50 -1.63 -4.64 8.39
CA SER A 50 -2.81 -4.17 7.65
C SER A 50 -3.64 -5.31 7.06
N ASN A 51 -3.19 -6.57 7.19
CA ASN A 51 -3.80 -7.75 6.56
C ASN A 51 -4.06 -7.54 5.06
N THR A 52 -3.23 -6.73 4.42
CA THR A 52 -3.34 -6.41 2.98
C THR A 52 -2.99 -7.62 2.12
N PHE A 53 -2.13 -8.49 2.65
CA PHE A 53 -1.80 -9.77 2.05
C PHE A 53 -2.21 -10.87 3.02
N ASN A 54 -2.87 -11.91 2.53
CA ASN A 54 -3.10 -13.12 3.29
C ASN A 54 -1.77 -13.91 3.45
N VAL A 55 -1.78 -14.94 4.30
CA VAL A 55 -0.57 -15.72 4.59
C VAL A 55 0.00 -16.37 3.32
N THR A 56 -0.84 -16.86 2.41
CA THR A 56 -0.39 -17.54 1.19
C THR A 56 0.24 -16.58 0.18
N GLU A 57 -0.27 -15.35 0.08
CA GLU A 57 0.27 -14.25 -0.72
C GLU A 57 1.62 -13.78 -0.17
N LEU A 58 1.76 -13.65 1.14
CA LEU A 58 3.05 -13.32 1.76
C LEU A 58 4.10 -14.41 1.51
N GLU A 59 3.73 -15.68 1.62
CA GLU A 59 4.63 -16.80 1.31
C GLU A 59 4.99 -16.88 -0.17
N ARG A 60 4.07 -16.47 -1.06
CA ARG A 60 4.36 -16.33 -2.49
C ARG A 60 5.37 -15.20 -2.73
N LEU A 61 5.14 -14.01 -2.17
CA LEU A 61 6.05 -12.87 -2.29
C LEU A 61 7.44 -13.19 -1.72
N ARG A 62 7.51 -13.92 -0.61
CA ARG A 62 8.79 -14.40 -0.04
C ARG A 62 9.54 -15.29 -1.02
N ARG A 63 8.85 -16.21 -1.71
CA ARG A 63 9.46 -17.07 -2.72
C ARG A 63 9.93 -16.30 -3.95
N GLU A 64 9.17 -15.31 -4.40
CA GLU A 64 9.55 -14.47 -5.54
C GLU A 64 10.73 -13.54 -5.23
N ALA A 65 10.85 -13.08 -3.98
CA ALA A 65 11.92 -12.19 -3.53
C ALA A 65 13.24 -12.90 -3.22
N VAL A 66 13.23 -14.23 -3.06
CA VAL A 66 14.46 -15.02 -2.98
C VAL A 66 14.96 -15.18 -4.42
N PRO A 67 16.11 -14.58 -4.80
CA PRO A 67 16.69 -14.86 -6.10
C PRO A 67 16.88 -16.37 -6.21
N SER A 68 16.54 -16.95 -7.36
CA SER A 68 16.80 -18.35 -7.69
C SER A 68 18.30 -18.57 -7.74
N SER A 69 18.92 -18.67 -6.56
CA SER A 69 20.21 -19.32 -6.38
C SER A 69 19.93 -20.79 -6.55
N ASP A 70 20.04 -21.27 -7.79
CA ASP A 70 20.40 -22.66 -7.99
C ASP A 70 21.69 -22.95 -7.20
N GLU A 71 21.69 -24.13 -6.56
CA GLU A 71 22.80 -24.75 -5.81
C GLU A 71 23.01 -24.31 -4.35
N ASN A 72 22.17 -24.79 -3.42
CA ASN A 72 22.54 -25.99 -2.65
C ASN A 72 21.44 -26.45 -1.68
N ALA A 73 21.26 -27.76 -1.69
CA ALA A 73 20.23 -28.52 -1.02
C ALA A 73 20.25 -28.39 0.51
N THR A 74 19.07 -28.42 1.13
CA THR A 74 18.66 -29.58 1.93
C THR A 74 17.13 -29.60 1.95
N ALA A 75 16.58 -30.48 1.12
CA ALA A 75 15.19 -30.90 1.23
C ALA A 75 15.07 -31.75 2.50
N GLU A 76 14.24 -31.34 3.45
CA GLU A 76 13.55 -32.29 4.32
C GLU A 76 12.06 -31.96 4.34
N HIS A 77 11.34 -32.92 3.77
CA HIS A 77 9.91 -33.07 3.70
C HIS A 77 9.25 -33.00 5.09
N ALA A 78 8.08 -32.36 5.18
CA ALA A 78 6.88 -32.98 5.76
C ALA A 78 5.66 -32.03 5.65
N ALA A 79 4.88 -32.21 4.59
CA ALA A 79 3.43 -32.25 4.72
C ALA A 79 3.01 -33.73 4.54
N PRO A 80 1.78 -34.17 4.86
CA PRO A 80 0.61 -33.43 5.36
C PRO A 80 -0.04 -34.12 6.59
N GLN A 81 -1.06 -33.51 7.20
CA GLN A 81 -2.28 -34.26 7.58
C GLN A 81 -3.44 -33.31 7.94
N LEU A 82 -4.57 -33.62 7.31
CA LEU A 82 -5.89 -33.01 7.46
C LEU A 82 -6.41 -33.15 8.90
N ALA A 83 -7.13 -32.12 9.35
CA ALA A 83 -8.21 -32.28 10.30
C ALA A 83 -9.41 -31.47 9.81
N GLU A 84 -10.52 -32.18 9.63
CA GLU A 84 -11.78 -31.71 9.07
C GLU A 84 -12.65 -30.95 10.09
N HIS A 85 -13.51 -30.09 9.52
CA HIS A 85 -14.83 -29.63 10.00
C HIS A 85 -14.95 -28.60 11.15
N PRO A 86 -16.07 -27.82 11.21
CA PRO A 86 -17.12 -27.59 10.22
C PRO A 86 -17.36 -26.12 9.85
N ALA A 87 -18.08 -25.97 8.73
CA ALA A 87 -18.67 -24.74 8.23
C ALA A 87 -19.51 -24.01 9.28
N ASN A 88 -19.37 -22.68 9.34
CA ASN A 88 -20.44 -21.81 9.78
C ASN A 88 -20.76 -20.83 8.65
N VAL A 89 -21.92 -21.05 8.07
CA VAL A 89 -22.52 -20.23 7.03
C VAL A 89 -23.29 -19.16 7.78
N ASP A 90 -22.98 -17.87 7.59
CA ASP A 90 -23.99 -16.85 7.84
C ASP A 90 -23.75 -15.57 7.03
N ALA A 91 -24.70 -15.38 6.10
CA ALA A 91 -25.31 -14.12 5.69
C ALA A 91 -24.39 -12.93 5.34
N ALA A 92 -23.94 -12.88 4.08
CA ALA A 92 -23.69 -11.60 3.42
C ALA A 92 -25.02 -11.01 2.95
N VAL A 93 -25.47 -10.05 3.76
CA VAL A 93 -26.63 -9.17 3.60
C VAL A 93 -26.76 -8.65 2.17
N ASN A 94 -27.93 -8.91 1.59
CA ASN A 94 -28.45 -8.24 0.40
C ASN A 94 -28.69 -6.77 0.77
N ILE A 95 -27.81 -5.85 0.38
CA ILE A 95 -28.02 -4.41 0.61
C ILE A 95 -28.91 -3.88 -0.52
N PRO A 96 -30.10 -3.33 -0.21
CA PRO A 96 -30.98 -2.79 -1.23
C PRO A 96 -30.33 -1.54 -1.81
N VAL A 97 -30.24 -1.51 -3.15
CA VAL A 97 -30.10 -0.29 -3.92
C VAL A 97 -31.30 0.59 -3.55
N LEU A 98 -31.07 1.62 -2.73
CA LEU A 98 -32.04 2.69 -2.56
C LEU A 98 -32.08 3.47 -3.87
N VAL A 99 -32.94 3.02 -4.77
CA VAL A 99 -33.54 3.89 -5.77
C VAL A 99 -34.66 4.63 -5.03
N ASP A 100 -34.37 5.82 -4.52
CA ASP A 100 -35.43 6.76 -4.17
C ASP A 100 -35.33 7.98 -5.09
N SER A 101 -36.40 8.17 -5.85
CA SER A 101 -36.52 9.10 -6.95
C SER A 101 -36.67 10.53 -6.45
N LYS A 102 -35.70 11.40 -6.76
CA LYS A 102 -35.92 12.84 -6.99
C LYS A 102 -35.06 13.29 -8.18
N ASP A 103 -35.73 13.42 -9.31
CA ASP A 103 -35.25 13.64 -10.69
C ASP A 103 -34.52 14.98 -10.94
N ASP A 104 -34.05 15.65 -9.89
CA ASP A 104 -33.28 16.92 -9.97
C ASP A 104 -31.98 16.87 -9.14
N GLY A 105 -31.87 15.92 -8.20
CA GLY A 105 -30.66 15.69 -7.39
C GLY A 105 -29.64 14.76 -8.06
N THR A 106 -30.07 13.95 -9.02
CA THR A 106 -29.24 12.98 -9.76
C THR A 106 -28.26 13.67 -10.69
N VAL A 107 -28.71 14.68 -11.44
CA VAL A 107 -27.85 15.40 -12.40
C VAL A 107 -26.73 16.17 -11.68
N ALA A 108 -27.03 16.78 -10.53
CA ALA A 108 -26.04 17.48 -9.72
C ALA A 108 -25.00 16.53 -9.10
N GLN A 109 -25.44 15.35 -8.64
CA GLN A 109 -24.53 14.31 -8.12
C GLN A 109 -23.67 13.69 -9.22
N GLU A 110 -24.23 13.45 -10.40
CA GLU A 110 -23.51 12.93 -11.55
C GLU A 110 -22.46 13.95 -12.04
N LEU A 111 -22.81 15.24 -12.08
CA LEU A 111 -21.86 16.31 -12.38
C LEU A 111 -20.74 16.41 -11.33
N GLU A 112 -21.05 16.19 -10.04
CA GLU A 112 -20.04 16.17 -8.99
C GLU A 112 -19.10 14.97 -9.13
N LEU A 113 -19.64 13.78 -9.43
CA LEU A 113 -18.85 12.58 -9.71
C LEU A 113 -17.96 12.75 -10.95
N GLU A 114 -18.48 13.35 -12.01
CA GLU A 114 -17.69 13.61 -13.23
C GLU A 114 -16.56 14.61 -12.97
N LYS A 115 -16.82 15.66 -12.18
CA LYS A 115 -15.75 16.57 -11.73
C LYS A 115 -14.68 15.85 -10.92
N MET A 116 -15.09 14.93 -10.03
CA MET A 116 -14.15 14.12 -9.24
C MET A 116 -13.32 13.19 -10.13
N ARG A 117 -13.95 12.58 -11.15
CA ARG A 117 -13.28 11.74 -12.14
C ARG A 117 -12.28 12.54 -12.98
N SER A 118 -12.71 13.66 -13.55
CA SER A 118 -11.82 14.58 -14.29
C SER A 118 -10.63 15.03 -13.44
N THR A 119 -10.85 15.38 -12.17
CA THR A 119 -9.76 15.77 -11.25
C THR A 119 -8.79 14.60 -10.99
N LEU A 120 -9.29 13.38 -10.90
CA LEU A 120 -8.48 12.18 -10.74
C LEU A 120 -7.62 11.92 -11.98
N ASP A 121 -8.22 11.98 -13.17
CA ASP A 121 -7.56 11.73 -14.44
C ASP A 121 -6.41 12.73 -14.67
N GLU A 122 -6.68 14.01 -14.42
CA GLU A 122 -5.67 15.08 -14.49
C GLU A 122 -4.52 14.83 -13.50
N ALA A 123 -4.83 14.49 -12.24
CA ALA A 123 -3.81 14.26 -11.22
C ALA A 123 -2.93 13.03 -11.53
N ILE A 124 -3.51 11.95 -12.08
CA ILE A 124 -2.75 10.76 -12.50
C ILE A 124 -1.86 11.10 -13.70
N LEU A 125 -2.37 11.81 -14.71
CA LEU A 125 -1.60 12.26 -15.88
C LEU A 125 -0.40 13.14 -15.48
N GLU A 126 -0.63 14.11 -14.61
CA GLU A 126 0.40 15.01 -14.08
C GLU A 126 1.46 14.24 -13.27
N THR A 127 1.03 13.28 -12.45
CA THR A 127 1.96 12.49 -11.64
C THR A 127 2.84 11.59 -12.49
N ARG A 128 2.30 11.02 -13.57
CA ARG A 128 3.06 10.19 -14.52
C ARG A 128 4.17 10.96 -15.22
N SER A 129 3.95 12.25 -15.53
CA SER A 129 4.95 13.12 -16.15
C SER A 129 5.90 13.78 -15.15
N THR A 130 5.65 13.61 -13.84
CA THR A 130 6.44 14.23 -12.77
C THR A 130 7.32 13.19 -12.06
N PRO A 131 8.66 13.31 -12.15
CA PRO A 131 9.60 12.47 -11.40
C PRO A 131 9.34 12.52 -9.89
N LEU A 132 9.63 11.44 -9.19
CA LEU A 132 9.35 11.27 -7.76
C LEU A 132 9.93 12.42 -6.91
N GLU A 133 11.11 12.91 -7.25
CA GLU A 133 11.85 13.95 -6.52
C GLU A 133 11.19 15.33 -6.61
N ASN A 134 10.37 15.54 -7.65
CA ASN A 134 9.66 16.80 -7.91
C ASN A 134 8.21 16.78 -7.41
N ARG A 135 7.73 15.64 -6.91
CA ARG A 135 6.37 15.53 -6.39
C ARG A 135 6.22 16.34 -5.10
N SER A 136 5.16 17.13 -5.04
CA SER A 136 4.80 17.89 -3.84
C SER A 136 4.50 16.97 -2.65
N ARG A 137 4.73 17.44 -1.42
CA ARG A 137 4.36 16.65 -0.24
C ARG A 137 2.87 16.79 0.01
N LEU A 138 2.18 15.66 0.06
CA LEU A 138 0.76 15.60 0.36
C LEU A 138 0.50 15.96 1.83
N THR A 139 -0.49 16.82 2.06
CA THR A 139 -0.87 17.23 3.41
C THR A 139 -1.77 16.17 4.04
N ARG A 140 -1.57 15.93 5.34
CA ARG A 140 -2.44 15.03 6.10
C ARG A 140 -3.84 15.64 6.19
N ILE A 141 -4.82 14.96 5.61
CA ILE A 141 -6.22 15.35 5.67
C ILE A 141 -6.90 14.84 6.95
N ALA A 142 -7.83 15.62 7.49
CA ALA A 142 -8.68 15.17 8.59
C ALA A 142 -9.73 14.16 8.08
N LEU A 143 -10.04 13.13 8.88
CA LEU A 143 -11.03 12.09 8.52
C LEU A 143 -12.47 12.51 8.85
N SER A 144 -12.88 13.70 8.40
CA SER A 144 -14.26 14.18 8.49
C SER A 144 -15.21 13.26 7.71
N LYS A 145 -16.53 13.33 7.99
CA LYS A 145 -17.53 12.56 7.23
C LYS A 145 -17.46 12.89 5.73
N ARG A 146 -17.30 14.17 5.39
CA ARG A 146 -17.15 14.66 4.01
C ARG A 146 -15.92 14.08 3.33
N ASN A 147 -14.74 14.17 3.97
CA ASN A 147 -13.50 13.68 3.38
C ASN A 147 -13.53 12.15 3.16
N ARG A 148 -14.16 11.42 4.09
CA ARG A 148 -14.40 9.98 3.93
C ARG A 148 -15.34 9.66 2.77
N ALA A 149 -16.38 10.46 2.56
CA ALA A 149 -17.27 10.29 1.41
C ALA A 149 -16.54 10.48 0.08
N ILE A 150 -15.69 11.51 -0.01
CA ILE A 150 -14.86 11.79 -1.19
C ILE A 150 -13.94 10.59 -1.51
N VAL A 151 -13.21 10.10 -0.50
CA VAL A 151 -12.33 8.93 -0.69
C VAL A 151 -13.13 7.69 -1.12
N ARG A 152 -14.30 7.45 -0.52
CA ARG A 152 -15.16 6.33 -0.90
C ARG A 152 -15.69 6.44 -2.33
N ALA A 153 -15.98 7.65 -2.81
CA ALA A 153 -16.44 7.86 -4.17
C ALA A 153 -15.32 7.66 -5.22
N LEU A 154 -14.08 8.04 -4.88
CA LEU A 154 -12.93 7.84 -5.77
C LEU A 154 -12.40 6.40 -5.81
N ASN A 155 -12.45 5.68 -4.69
CA ASN A 155 -11.87 4.32 -4.61
C ASN A 155 -12.34 3.36 -5.72
N PRO A 156 -13.65 3.29 -6.08
CA PRO A 156 -14.10 2.47 -7.20
C PRO A 156 -13.48 2.88 -8.54
N MET A 157 -13.27 4.19 -8.76
CA MET A 157 -12.67 4.71 -10.00
C MET A 157 -11.19 4.33 -10.12
N LEU A 158 -10.50 4.18 -8.99
CA LEU A 158 -9.09 3.78 -8.95
C LEU A 158 -8.85 2.35 -9.40
N VAL A 159 -9.82 1.46 -9.23
CA VAL A 159 -9.67 0.04 -9.55
C VAL A 159 -9.25 -0.14 -11.01
N THR A 160 -9.90 0.56 -11.94
CA THR A 160 -9.58 0.49 -13.37
C THR A 160 -8.15 0.96 -13.69
N TYR A 161 -7.65 1.98 -12.98
CA TYR A 161 -6.28 2.45 -13.14
C TYR A 161 -5.27 1.44 -12.61
N LEU A 162 -5.54 0.85 -11.44
CA LEU A 162 -4.65 -0.11 -10.79
C LEU A 162 -4.59 -1.43 -11.56
N GLU A 163 -5.71 -1.89 -12.13
CA GLU A 163 -5.74 -3.09 -12.99
C GLU A 163 -4.92 -2.90 -14.28
N ALA A 164 -4.85 -1.68 -14.80
CA ALA A 164 -4.08 -1.35 -15.99
C ALA A 164 -2.59 -1.08 -15.70
N SER A 165 -2.20 -1.01 -14.43
CA SER A 165 -0.83 -0.70 -14.00
C SER A 165 0.14 -1.82 -14.36
N ARG A 166 1.27 -1.46 -14.96
CA ARG A 166 2.26 -2.43 -15.45
C ARG A 166 3.36 -2.75 -14.45
N ASP A 167 3.69 -1.78 -13.61
CA ASP A 167 4.80 -1.87 -12.67
C ASP A 167 4.54 -1.10 -11.37
N LEU A 168 5.49 -1.21 -10.44
CA LEU A 168 5.40 -0.55 -9.14
C LEU A 168 5.48 0.97 -9.26
N TYR A 169 6.22 1.50 -10.24
CA TYR A 169 6.36 2.95 -10.44
C TYR A 169 5.05 3.56 -10.94
N GLU A 170 4.37 2.90 -11.88
CA GLU A 170 3.06 3.28 -12.37
C GLU A 170 2.02 3.17 -11.26
N THR A 171 2.07 2.09 -10.46
CA THR A 171 1.19 1.91 -9.30
C THR A 171 1.37 3.02 -8.27
N ASP A 172 2.61 3.37 -7.92
CA ASP A 172 2.92 4.47 -7.02
C ASP A 172 2.42 5.81 -7.57
N SER A 173 2.63 6.04 -8.88
CA SER A 173 2.16 7.24 -9.57
C SER A 173 0.63 7.37 -9.55
N ILE A 174 -0.10 6.27 -9.75
CA ILE A 174 -1.56 6.22 -9.65
C ILE A 174 -2.02 6.53 -8.22
N LEU A 175 -1.41 5.87 -7.22
CA LEU A 175 -1.78 6.06 -5.81
C LEU A 175 -1.48 7.48 -5.32
N TYR A 176 -0.34 8.04 -5.70
CA TYR A 176 0.00 9.43 -5.40
C TYR A 176 -0.97 10.39 -6.11
N GLY A 177 -1.25 10.18 -7.39
CA GLY A 177 -2.21 10.98 -8.16
C GLY A 177 -3.61 10.96 -7.55
N ALA A 178 -4.06 9.79 -7.08
CA ALA A 178 -5.31 9.63 -6.36
C ALA A 178 -5.36 10.46 -5.07
N ALA A 179 -4.30 10.39 -4.27
CA ALA A 179 -4.21 11.14 -3.03
C ALA A 179 -4.07 12.66 -3.28
N LEU A 180 -3.42 13.05 -4.37
CA LEU A 180 -3.35 14.42 -4.86
C LEU A 180 -4.73 14.94 -5.28
N ALA A 181 -5.51 14.15 -6.03
CA ALA A 181 -6.88 14.48 -6.42
C ALA A 181 -7.77 14.70 -5.18
N VAL A 182 -7.67 13.82 -4.18
CA VAL A 182 -8.37 13.99 -2.88
C VAL A 182 -7.97 15.32 -2.22
N CYS A 183 -6.67 15.64 -2.19
CA CYS A 183 -6.20 16.92 -1.64
C CYS A 183 -6.79 18.12 -2.39
N ARG A 184 -6.85 18.07 -3.73
CA ARG A 184 -7.43 19.12 -4.58
C ARG A 184 -8.92 19.30 -4.32
N ILE A 185 -9.70 18.22 -4.30
CA ILE A 185 -11.15 18.25 -4.08
C ILE A 185 -11.49 18.80 -2.68
N ILE A 186 -10.67 18.49 -1.67
CA ILE A 186 -10.85 18.99 -0.30
C ILE A 186 -10.34 20.44 -0.16
N GLY A 187 -9.55 20.95 -1.12
CA GLY A 187 -8.89 22.26 -1.03
C GLY A 187 -7.73 22.27 -0.04
N ALA A 188 -7.10 21.11 0.21
CA ALA A 188 -5.93 21.02 1.06
C ALA A 188 -4.71 21.62 0.37
N LYS A 189 -4.01 22.52 1.05
CA LYS A 189 -2.73 23.08 0.55
C LYS A 189 -1.70 21.96 0.47
N LEU A 190 -0.97 21.89 -0.64
CA LEU A 190 0.17 20.99 -0.78
C LEU A 190 1.40 21.66 -0.16
N SER A 191 2.23 20.88 0.53
CA SER A 191 3.52 21.38 0.99
C SER A 191 4.49 21.32 -0.19
N THR A 192 5.09 22.45 -0.54
CA THR A 192 6.22 22.48 -1.47
C THR A 192 7.32 21.58 -0.93
N ALA A 193 7.93 20.76 -1.80
CA ALA A 193 9.09 19.97 -1.42
C ALA A 193 10.16 20.93 -0.88
N GLY A 194 10.42 20.84 0.43
CA GLY A 194 11.43 21.66 1.08
C GLY A 194 12.81 21.19 0.62
N ARG A 195 13.38 21.85 -0.40
CA ARG A 195 14.83 22.04 -0.45
C ARG A 195 15.14 23.23 0.44
N THR A 196 15.27 23.01 1.74
CA THR A 196 16.14 23.84 2.56
C THR A 196 17.56 23.35 2.30
N THR A 197 18.17 23.84 1.22
CA THR A 197 19.64 23.95 1.17
C THR A 197 20.02 25.06 2.14
N GLY A 198 20.56 24.68 3.29
CA GLY A 198 21.22 25.54 4.25
C GLY A 198 22.50 24.85 4.70
#